data_AF-A0A940KTL7-F1
#
_entry.id   AF-A0A940KTL7-F1
#
_cell.length_a   1.000
_cell.length_b   1.000
_cell.length_c   1.000
_cell.angle_alpha   90.00
_cell.angle_beta   90.00
_cell.angle_gamma   90.00
#
_symmetry.space_group_name_H-M   'P 1'
#
loop_
_entity.id
_entity.type
_entity.pdbx_description
1 polymer ?
#
loop_
_entity_poly.entity_id
_entity_poly.type
_entity_poly.pdbx_seq_one_letter_code
_entity_poly.pdbx_strand_id
1 'polypeptide(L)' 'EYKSEIAIEYQSKGMTLTAKRIEMLNKNQSEPVLIDIEDLENNHTAAGTRVVVRFPVQDAGTES' A
#
# COMPACT_ATOMS: atom_id res chain seq x y z
N GLU A 1 -11.29 -10.86 9.33
CA GLU A 1 -10.00 -11.57 9.47
C GLU A 1 -8.90 -10.53 9.64
N TYR A 2 -8.01 -10.73 10.61
CA TYR A 2 -6.98 -9.77 11.02
C TYR A 2 -5.65 -10.05 10.31
N LYS A 3 -4.96 -8.95 10.02
CA LYS A 3 -3.52 -8.80 9.75
C LYS A 3 -2.97 -9.31 8.42
N SER A 4 -2.65 -8.35 7.57
CA SER A 4 -1.42 -8.40 6.78
C SER A 4 -0.48 -7.28 7.26
N GLU A 5 0.05 -7.43 8.48
CA GLU A 5 1.36 -6.86 8.85
C GLU A 5 2.44 -7.71 8.16
N ILE A 6 2.37 -7.86 6.84
CA ILE A 6 3.39 -8.58 6.10
C ILE A 6 4.53 -7.57 5.91
N ALA A 7 5.69 -7.86 6.50
CA ALA A 7 6.94 -7.25 6.08
C ALA A 7 7.18 -7.71 4.64
N ILE A 8 6.62 -6.98 3.68
CA ILE A 8 6.92 -7.17 2.27
C ILE A 8 8.41 -6.88 2.14
N GLU A 9 9.21 -7.93 1.93
CA GLU A 9 10.63 -7.77 1.68
C GLU A 9 10.76 -7.16 0.28
N TYR A 10 10.79 -5.83 0.23
CA TYR A 10 10.78 -5.07 -1.01
C TYR A 10 12.04 -5.37 -1.83
N GLN A 11 11.91 -6.28 -2.80
CA GLN A 11 13.00 -6.84 -3.62
C GLN A 11 13.79 -5.78 -4.40
N SER A 12 13.15 -4.66 -4.77
CA SER A 12 13.80 -3.57 -5.51
C SER A 12 14.01 -2.33 -4.64
N LYS A 13 15.12 -1.62 -4.88
CA LYS A 13 15.41 -0.32 -4.25
C LYS A 13 14.26 0.69 -4.41
N GLY A 14 13.57 0.64 -5.55
CA GLY A 14 12.41 1.50 -5.84
C GLY A 14 11.24 1.19 -4.91
N MET A 15 10.98 -0.08 -4.64
CA MET A 15 9.93 -0.50 -3.71
C MET A 15 10.25 -0.13 -2.26
N THR A 16 11.51 -0.29 -1.84
CA THR A 16 11.95 0.16 -0.51
C THR A 16 11.75 1.67 -0.33
N LEU A 17 12.08 2.47 -1.35
CA LEU A 17 11.90 3.92 -1.30
C LEU A 17 10.41 4.30 -1.25
N THR A 18 9.57 3.62 -2.02
CA THR A 18 8.12 3.80 -2.01
C THR A 18 7.54 3.50 -0.63
N ALA A 19 7.90 2.38 -0.01
CA ALA A 19 7.51 2.02 1.36
C ALA A 19 7.85 3.13 2.37
N LYS A 20 9.08 3.64 2.32
CA LYS A 20 9.53 4.73 3.20
C LYS A 20 8.75 6.03 2.99
N ARG A 21 8.37 6.35 1.74
CA ARG A 21 7.55 7.52 1.45
C ARG A 21 6.16 7.41 2.06
N ILE A 22 5.55 6.22 1.99
CA ILE A 22 4.22 5.95 2.56
C ILE A 22 4.26 6.03 4.09
N GLU A 23 5.30 5.46 4.69
CA GLU A 23 5.56 5.58 6.13
C GLU A 23 5.65 7.07 6.54
N MET A 24 6.40 7.88 5.78
CA MET A 24 6.50 9.32 6.02
C MET A 24 5.16 10.05 5.87
N LEU A 25 4.34 9.69 4.86
CA LEU A 25 3.01 10.27 4.66
C LEU A 25 2.08 9.94 5.84
N ASN A 26 2.16 8.72 6.36
CA ASN A 26 1.28 8.25 7.44
C ASN A 26 1.65 8.82 8.82
N LYS A 27 2.86 9.34 9.00
CA LYS A 27 3.40 9.76 10.32
C LYS A 27 2.51 10.74 11.10
N ASN A 28 1.76 11.59 10.41
CA ASN A 28 0.93 12.63 11.03
C ASN A 28 -0.55 12.53 10.65
N GLN A 29 -0.99 11.41 10.05
CA GLN A 29 -2.39 11.23 9.66
C GLN A 29 -3.12 10.35 10.67
N SER A 30 -4.37 10.71 10.98
CA SER A 30 -5.26 9.91 11.83
C SER A 30 -5.63 8.58 11.17
N GLU A 31 -5.73 8.59 9.84
CA GLU A 31 -5.95 7.41 9.02
C GLU A 31 -4.78 7.22 8.06
N PRO A 32 -4.18 6.02 7.98
CA PRO A 32 -3.03 5.78 7.12
C PRO A 32 -3.44 5.49 5.68
N VAL A 33 -2.58 5.86 4.73
CA VAL A 33 -2.54 5.29 3.39
C VAL A 33 -2.10 3.84 3.50
N LEU A 34 -2.87 2.93 2.91
CA LEU A 34 -2.59 1.49 2.88
C LEU A 34 -2.15 1.07 1.48
N ILE A 35 -1.12 0.22 1.40
CA ILE A 35 -0.65 -0.36 0.15
C ILE A 35 -0.62 -1.87 0.24
N ASP A 36 -1.07 -2.48 -0.84
CA ASP A 36 -1.22 -3.92 -1.00
C ASP A 36 -0.66 -4.29 -2.38
N ILE A 37 0.16 -5.35 -2.38
CA ILE A 37 0.97 -5.75 -3.53
C ILE A 37 0.81 -7.24 -3.66
N GLU A 38 0.31 -7.65 -4.81
CA GLU A 38 0.03 -9.03 -5.15
C GLU A 38 0.79 -9.36 -6.45
N ASP A 39 1.74 -10.27 -6.39
CA ASP A 39 2.34 -10.81 -7.60
C ASP A 39 1.34 -11.75 -8.28
N LEU A 40 1.12 -11.50 -9.57
CA LEU A 40 0.18 -12.26 -10.38
C LEU A 40 0.94 -13.39 -11.08
N GLU A 41 0.40 -14.59 -10.99
CA GLU A 41 0.90 -15.75 -11.71
C GLU A 41 -0.19 -16.34 -12.61
N ASN A 42 0.20 -16.83 -13.78
CA ASN A 42 -0.65 -17.63 -14.67
C ASN A 42 0.09 -18.92 -15.01
N ASN A 43 -0.45 -20.07 -14.60
CA ASN A 43 0.18 -21.38 -14.80
C ASN A 43 1.67 -21.41 -14.40
N HIS A 44 1.98 -20.93 -13.18
CA HIS A 44 3.36 -20.83 -12.65
C HIS A 44 4.31 -19.92 -13.44
N THR A 45 3.76 -19.10 -14.33
CA THR A 45 4.51 -18.08 -15.07
C THR A 45 4.14 -16.72 -14.52
N ALA A 46 5.14 -15.88 -14.24
CA ALA A 46 4.92 -14.51 -13.81
C ALA A 46 4.04 -13.76 -14.82
N ALA A 47 2.89 -13.26 -14.37
CA ALA A 47 1.88 -12.57 -15.18
C ALA A 47 1.82 -11.07 -14.87
N GLY A 48 2.53 -10.60 -13.84
CA GLY A 48 2.67 -9.19 -13.48
C GLY A 48 2.60 -8.97 -11.97
N THR A 49 2.34 -7.73 -11.56
CA THR A 49 2.12 -7.36 -10.16
C THR A 49 0.93 -6.42 -10.09
N ARG A 50 -0.05 -6.74 -9.25
CA ARG A 50 -1.17 -5.86 -8.90
C ARG A 50 -0.79 -5.03 -7.69
N VAL A 51 -0.95 -3.71 -7.82
CA VAL A 51 -0.72 -2.77 -6.72
C VAL A 51 -2.02 -2.05 -6.42
N VAL A 52 -2.47 -2.12 -5.17
CA VAL A 52 -3.65 -1.42 -4.68
C VAL A 52 -3.20 -0.40 -3.63
N VAL A 53 -3.46 0.88 -3.92
CA VAL A 53 -3.22 1.99 -2.99
C VAL A 53 -4.57 2.50 -2.50
N ARG A 54 -4.76 2.52 -1.19
CA ARG A 54 -5.97 3.02 -0.52
C ARG A 54 -5.62 4.31 0.21
N PHE A 55 -6.19 5.42 -0.25
CA PHE A 55 -6.08 6.70 0.43
C PHE A 55 -7.29 6.89 1.34
N PRO A 56 -7.10 7.39 2.57
CA PRO A 56 -8.22 7.84 3.38
C PRO A 56 -8.85 9.05 2.69
N VAL A 57 -10.14 8.96 2.39
CA VAL A 57 -10.94 10.11 1.98
C VAL A 57 -11.49 10.72 3.25
N GLN A 58 -11.00 11.90 3.62
CA GLN A 58 -11.74 12.73 4.56
C GLN A 58 -13.06 13.05 3.87
N ASP A 59 -14.19 12.79 4.54
CA ASP A 59 -15.47 13.37 4.16
C ASP A 59 -15.20 14.87 3.99
N ALA A 60 -15.19 15.35 2.75
CA ALA A 60 -15.12 16.76 2.46
C ALA A 60 -16.38 17.32 3.11
N GLY A 61 -16.20 17.95 4.28
CA GLY A 61 -17.28 18.34 5.17
C GLY A 61 -18.42 18.92 4.37
N THR A 62 -19.61 18.33 4.52
CA THR A 62 -20.82 19.10 4.24
C THR A 62 -20.81 20.21 5.27
N GLU A 63 -20.40 21.41 4.86
CA GLU A 63 -20.46 22.62 5.67
C GLU A 63 -21.85 22.67 6.33
N SER A 64 -21.88 22.63 7.67
CA SER A 64 -23.08 22.84 8.48
C SER A 64 -23.03 24.22 9.12
#